data_AF-A0AAW0N8T0-F1
#
_entry.id   AF-A0AAW0N8T0-F1
#
_cell.length_a   1.000
_cell.length_b   1.000
_cell.length_c   1.000
_cell.angle_alpha   90.00
_cell.angle_beta   90.00
_cell.angle_gamma   90.00
#
_symmetry.space_group_name_H-M   'P 1'
#
loop_
_entity.id
_entity.type
_entity.pdbx_description
1 polymer ?
#
loop_
_entity_poly.entity_id
_entity_poly.type
_entity_poly.pdbx_seq_one_letter_code
_entity_poly.pdbx_strand_id
1 'polypeptide(L)'
;MGASRRAFLSQLGRKKGFQVEDSFSDCVTHVISENNSRDEVQQWLKSQHKDHMSVKLLDISWFTESMRAACPVEILDKHKLQDVQEQKEESVEFLIPSYACQRRTSLENHNASFTDALSLLAENAELNNEEGRAVAFRRAAAVLKAFPVKVTSTAQLRGLPCLGEHSQRVIKDIIENGVSSEAESTMHSERFKALKLLTGIFGVGAKTADRWFKEGIRSLTQLVNSGHELKRDQQAGLEHYYDLNQGKITGHDVDFLITHPDEGKEVGLMPKVVSWLTAQGFLLYQKTTRNSYLEKEDGPAQPSSNMDRFERCLSIFKLEKPEMKIDKKWRAVRVDLVVSPMSQFAFAVLGWTGSKLFERELRRWAGQVKSMSLSSHALYDNKQCKYLRATSEEEIFAHLGLEYIPPLERNA
;
A
#
# COMPACT_ATOMS: atom_id res chain seq x y z
N MET A 1 17.01 -25.20 12.50
CA MET A 1 18.20 -24.52 11.89
C MET A 1 18.21 -24.61 10.36
N GLY A 2 18.60 -23.54 9.65
CA GLY A 2 18.70 -23.51 8.17
C GLY A 2 19.93 -24.24 7.60
N ALA A 3 19.89 -24.64 6.32
CA ALA A 3 20.90 -25.50 5.68
C ALA A 3 22.33 -24.91 5.70
N SER A 4 22.50 -23.63 5.36
CA SER A 4 23.81 -22.96 5.35
C SER A 4 24.42 -22.85 6.75
N ARG A 5 23.58 -22.53 7.75
CA ARG A 5 23.97 -22.43 9.16
C ARG A 5 24.42 -23.79 9.71
N ARG A 6 23.68 -24.86 9.40
CA ARG A 6 24.02 -26.24 9.76
C ARG A 6 25.37 -26.65 9.16
N ALA A 7 25.57 -26.44 7.86
CA ALA A 7 26.82 -26.80 7.19
C ALA A 7 28.05 -26.10 7.82
N PHE A 8 27.93 -24.80 8.11
CA PHE A 8 28.99 -24.04 8.78
C PHE A 8 29.34 -24.61 10.16
N LEU A 9 28.34 -24.88 11.00
CA LEU A 9 28.55 -25.40 12.35
C LEU A 9 29.10 -26.83 12.35
N SER A 10 28.64 -27.69 11.44
CA SER A 10 29.18 -29.05 11.28
C SER A 10 30.66 -29.03 10.90
N GLN A 11 31.05 -28.19 9.93
CA GLN A 11 32.46 -28.04 9.54
C GLN A 11 33.31 -27.51 10.68
N LEU A 12 32.79 -26.53 11.42
CA LEU A 12 33.49 -25.94 12.56
C LEU A 12 33.70 -26.98 13.68
N GLY A 13 32.66 -27.76 14.02
CA GLY A 13 32.71 -28.83 15.02
C GLY A 13 33.77 -29.89 14.68
N ARG A 14 33.76 -30.39 13.44
CA ARG A 14 34.76 -31.35 12.95
C ARG A 14 36.18 -30.81 13.06
N LYS A 15 36.40 -29.53 12.70
CA LYS A 15 37.70 -28.86 12.83
C LYS A 15 38.19 -28.78 14.28
N LYS A 16 37.29 -28.78 15.25
CA LYS A 16 37.59 -28.76 16.69
C LYS A 16 37.59 -30.15 17.34
N GLY A 17 37.53 -31.22 16.54
CA GLY A 17 37.65 -32.60 17.02
C GLY A 17 36.33 -33.25 17.45
N PHE A 18 35.18 -32.58 17.24
CA PHE A 18 33.88 -33.19 17.50
C PHE A 18 33.47 -34.11 16.34
N GLN A 19 32.90 -35.27 16.67
CA GLN A 19 32.26 -36.14 15.70
C GLN A 19 30.85 -35.60 15.42
N VAL A 20 30.66 -35.02 14.23
CA VAL A 20 29.38 -34.44 13.81
C VAL A 20 28.86 -35.20 12.60
N GLU A 21 27.72 -35.86 12.78
CA GLU A 21 27.02 -36.62 11.73
C GLU A 21 26.12 -35.71 10.88
N ASP A 22 26.08 -35.96 9.57
CA ASP A 22 25.19 -35.22 8.65
C ASP A 22 23.75 -35.78 8.65
N SER A 23 23.56 -36.98 9.20
CA SER A 23 22.28 -37.67 9.28
C SER A 23 22.11 -38.34 10.64
N PHE A 24 20.85 -38.53 11.07
CA PHE A 24 20.57 -39.12 12.37
C PHE A 24 20.76 -40.65 12.36
N SER A 25 21.64 -41.14 13.21
CA SER A 25 22.03 -42.56 13.32
C SER A 25 22.18 -42.99 14.78
N ASP A 26 22.37 -44.28 15.01
CA ASP A 26 22.37 -44.85 16.37
C ASP A 26 23.65 -44.50 17.16
N CYS A 27 24.66 -43.93 16.49
CA CYS A 27 25.85 -43.37 17.15
C CYS A 27 25.66 -41.93 17.65
N VAL A 28 24.53 -41.28 17.34
CA VAL A 28 24.25 -39.91 17.77
C VAL A 28 23.88 -39.88 19.25
N THR A 29 24.72 -39.22 20.05
CA THR A 29 24.52 -39.06 21.50
C THR A 29 23.83 -37.74 21.87
N HIS A 30 24.00 -36.70 21.03
CA HIS A 30 23.50 -35.34 21.25
C HIS A 30 22.84 -34.81 19.98
N VAL A 31 21.65 -34.25 20.12
CA VAL A 31 20.96 -33.50 19.06
C VAL A 31 20.91 -32.04 19.50
N ILE A 32 21.57 -31.18 18.72
CA ILE A 32 21.65 -29.75 18.97
C ILE A 32 20.68 -29.05 18.03
N SER A 33 19.86 -28.16 18.58
CA SER A 33 18.98 -27.31 17.78
C SER A 33 19.15 -25.83 18.13
N GLU A 34 18.79 -24.97 17.18
CA GLU A 34 18.80 -23.51 17.31
C GLU A 34 17.41 -23.01 16.93
N ASN A 35 16.76 -22.30 17.86
CA ASN A 35 15.40 -21.77 17.74
C ASN A 35 14.32 -22.86 17.55
N ASN A 36 14.45 -23.98 18.25
CA ASN A 36 13.41 -25.03 18.29
C ASN A 36 13.10 -25.43 19.73
N SER A 37 11.86 -25.83 19.99
CA SER A 37 11.47 -26.34 21.30
C SER A 37 11.85 -27.81 21.47
N ARG A 38 11.86 -28.29 22.74
CA ARG A 38 12.05 -29.72 23.02
C ARG A 38 11.01 -30.58 22.29
N ASP A 39 9.75 -30.16 22.31
CA ASP A 39 8.64 -30.90 21.67
C ASP A 39 8.78 -31.00 20.16
N GLU A 40 9.18 -29.91 19.49
CA GLU A 40 9.43 -29.91 18.04
C GLU A 40 10.54 -30.91 17.67
N VAL A 41 11.63 -30.92 18.43
CA VAL A 41 12.75 -31.83 18.20
C VAL A 41 12.35 -33.27 18.51
N GLN A 42 11.53 -33.50 19.55
CA GLN A 42 11.00 -34.83 19.86
C GLN A 42 10.03 -35.35 18.78
N GLN A 43 9.15 -34.51 18.25
CA GLN A 43 8.26 -34.87 17.15
C GLN A 43 9.05 -35.19 15.87
N TRP A 44 10.08 -34.39 15.57
CA TRP A 44 10.99 -34.68 14.47
C TRP A 44 11.69 -36.03 14.67
N LEU A 45 12.20 -36.33 15.87
CA LEU A 45 12.80 -37.63 16.17
C LEU A 45 11.80 -38.77 15.97
N LYS A 46 10.59 -38.67 16.51
CA LYS A 46 9.53 -39.68 16.32
C LYS A 46 9.23 -39.95 14.83
N SER A 47 9.30 -38.92 13.98
CA SER A 47 9.11 -39.08 12.53
C SER A 47 10.20 -39.93 11.85
N GLN A 48 11.39 -40.04 12.46
CA GLN A 48 12.52 -40.83 11.96
C GLN A 48 12.45 -42.32 12.35
N HIS A 49 11.38 -42.79 13.02
CA HIS A 49 11.10 -44.21 13.33
C HIS A 49 12.24 -44.96 14.06
N LYS A 50 12.94 -44.30 14.98
CA LYS A 50 14.00 -44.93 15.79
C LYS A 50 13.68 -44.82 17.28
N ASP A 51 14.21 -45.74 18.08
CA ASP A 51 13.96 -45.75 19.53
C ASP A 51 14.97 -44.79 20.20
N HIS A 52 14.47 -43.72 20.82
CA HIS A 52 15.26 -42.51 21.11
C HIS A 52 15.56 -42.28 22.60
N MET A 53 15.44 -43.31 23.45
CA MET A 53 15.46 -43.16 24.91
C MET A 53 16.81 -42.67 25.49
N SER A 54 17.90 -42.63 24.70
CA SER A 54 19.25 -42.26 25.17
C SER A 54 19.78 -40.90 24.67
N VAL A 55 19.12 -40.24 23.72
CA VAL A 55 19.67 -39.03 23.06
C VAL A 55 19.43 -37.76 23.88
N LYS A 56 20.47 -36.94 24.06
CA LYS A 56 20.37 -35.65 24.75
C LYS A 56 19.95 -34.54 23.78
N LEU A 57 18.85 -33.85 24.08
CA LEU A 57 18.33 -32.73 23.27
C LEU A 57 18.77 -31.40 23.86
N LEU A 58 19.59 -30.66 23.12
CA LEU A 58 20.29 -29.49 23.61
C LEU A 58 20.10 -28.26 22.70
N ASP A 59 20.15 -27.09 23.31
CA ASP A 59 20.22 -25.81 22.63
C ASP A 59 21.63 -25.56 22.06
N ILE A 60 21.73 -24.69 21.06
CA ILE A 60 22.99 -24.27 20.42
C ILE A 60 24.01 -23.68 21.40
N SER A 61 23.55 -23.14 22.54
CA SER A 61 24.41 -22.67 23.63
C SER A 61 25.40 -23.75 24.10
N TRP A 62 24.95 -25.00 24.27
CA TRP A 62 25.83 -26.09 24.70
C TRP A 62 26.95 -26.35 23.69
N PHE A 63 26.61 -26.35 22.40
CA PHE A 63 27.60 -26.54 21.34
C PHE A 63 28.59 -25.38 21.33
N THR A 64 28.11 -24.15 21.48
CA THR A 64 28.96 -22.96 21.53
C THR A 64 29.92 -23.00 22.72
N GLU A 65 29.46 -23.40 23.91
CA GLU A 65 30.30 -23.54 25.10
C GLU A 65 31.30 -24.69 24.98
N SER A 66 30.86 -25.84 24.45
CA SER A 66 31.74 -26.98 24.16
C SER A 66 32.85 -26.62 23.16
N MET A 67 32.51 -25.83 22.16
CA MET A 67 33.47 -25.34 21.15
C MET A 67 34.49 -24.36 21.73
N ARG A 68 34.10 -23.54 22.72
CA ARG A 68 35.02 -22.67 23.46
C ARG A 68 35.95 -23.48 24.37
N ALA A 69 35.42 -24.51 25.03
CA ALA A 69 36.20 -25.40 25.89
C ALA A 69 37.05 -26.42 25.11
N ALA A 70 36.82 -26.56 23.80
CA ALA A 70 37.40 -27.59 22.93
C ALA A 70 37.11 -29.03 23.37
N CYS A 71 36.08 -29.24 24.20
CA CYS A 71 35.58 -30.54 24.63
C CYS A 71 34.09 -30.42 24.99
N PRO A 72 33.32 -31.53 24.98
CA PRO A 72 31.94 -31.53 25.47
C PRO A 72 31.88 -31.07 26.94
N VAL A 73 31.18 -29.95 27.20
CA VAL A 73 30.99 -29.44 28.56
C VAL A 73 29.84 -30.17 29.27
N GLU A 74 29.81 -30.08 30.60
CA GLU A 74 28.70 -30.62 31.39
C GLU A 74 27.35 -30.02 30.96
N ILE A 75 26.33 -30.87 30.89
CA ILE A 75 24.98 -30.47 30.50
C ILE A 75 24.27 -29.84 31.70
N LEU A 76 24.30 -28.51 31.76
CA LEU A 76 23.55 -27.69 32.69
C LEU A 76 22.10 -27.48 32.22
N ASP A 77 21.21 -27.04 33.10
CA ASP A 77 19.79 -26.81 32.74
C ASP A 77 19.63 -25.74 31.65
N LYS A 78 20.50 -24.72 31.62
CA LYS A 78 20.55 -23.71 30.55
C LYS A 78 20.84 -24.29 29.15
N HIS A 79 21.42 -25.48 29.07
CA HIS A 79 21.79 -26.16 27.82
C HIS A 79 20.65 -27.02 27.27
N LYS A 80 19.65 -27.34 28.08
CA LYS A 80 18.53 -28.18 27.68
C LYS A 80 17.57 -27.36 26.84
N LEU A 81 17.04 -27.95 25.77
CA LEU A 81 15.90 -27.36 25.07
C LEU A 81 14.75 -27.19 26.07
N GLN A 82 14.24 -25.97 26.15
CA GLN A 82 13.13 -25.62 27.03
C GLN A 82 11.82 -26.14 26.42
N ASP A 83 10.95 -26.62 27.28
CA ASP A 83 9.55 -26.88 26.92
C ASP A 83 8.88 -25.53 26.69
N VAL A 84 8.01 -25.43 25.69
CA VAL A 84 7.13 -24.28 25.56
C VAL A 84 6.09 -24.39 26.68
N GLN A 85 6.49 -24.06 27.91
CA GLN A 85 5.57 -23.27 28.71
C GLN A 85 5.46 -21.97 27.92
N GLU A 86 4.25 -21.69 27.44
CA GLU A 86 3.87 -20.34 27.06
C GLU A 86 4.22 -19.44 28.25
N GLN A 87 5.45 -18.94 28.28
CA GLN A 87 5.66 -17.56 28.64
C GLN A 87 4.85 -16.80 27.60
N LYS A 88 3.56 -16.61 27.91
CA LYS A 88 2.88 -15.39 27.58
C LYS A 88 3.77 -14.28 28.14
N GLU A 89 4.82 -13.92 27.41
CA GLU A 89 5.05 -12.51 27.19
C GLU A 89 3.65 -11.96 26.92
N GLU A 90 3.18 -11.01 27.72
CA GLU A 90 1.98 -10.26 27.42
C GLU A 90 2.20 -9.60 26.05
N SER A 91 2.04 -10.37 24.98
CA SER A 91 2.03 -9.89 23.62
C SER A 91 0.74 -9.11 23.55
N VAL A 92 0.89 -7.79 23.57
CA VAL A 92 -0.21 -6.88 23.31
C VAL A 92 -0.78 -7.26 21.96
N GLU A 93 -1.92 -7.97 21.96
CA GLU A 93 -2.56 -8.42 20.74
C GLU A 93 -3.30 -7.23 20.15
N PHE A 94 -2.69 -6.59 19.16
CA PHE A 94 -3.27 -5.45 18.49
C PHE A 94 -4.44 -5.89 17.61
N LEU A 95 -5.66 -5.56 18.02
CA LEU A 95 -6.86 -5.78 17.23
C LEU A 95 -6.99 -4.69 16.16
N ILE A 96 -6.50 -4.98 14.94
CA ILE A 96 -6.64 -4.08 13.80
C ILE A 96 -7.69 -4.64 12.82
N PRO A 97 -8.80 -3.91 12.55
CA PRO A 97 -9.80 -4.32 11.57
C PRO A 97 -9.24 -4.48 10.15
N SER A 98 -9.81 -5.41 9.38
CA SER A 98 -9.36 -5.68 8.00
C SER A 98 -9.69 -4.57 7.01
N TYR A 99 -10.82 -3.87 7.19
CA TYR A 99 -11.25 -2.78 6.31
C TYR A 99 -10.70 -1.44 6.77
N ALA A 100 -10.17 -0.64 5.83
CA ALA A 100 -9.65 0.70 6.16
C ALA A 100 -10.73 1.64 6.68
N CYS A 101 -11.98 1.49 6.24
CA CYS A 101 -13.13 2.25 6.73
C CYS A 101 -13.53 1.92 8.18
N GLN A 102 -12.82 1.03 8.86
CA GLN A 102 -12.97 0.73 10.29
C GLN A 102 -11.72 1.13 11.09
N ARG A 103 -10.76 1.83 10.47
CA ARG A 103 -9.49 2.22 11.10
C ARG A 103 -9.31 3.73 11.04
N ARG A 104 -8.96 4.33 12.17
CA ARG A 104 -8.50 5.72 12.23
C ARG A 104 -7.02 5.74 11.81
N THR A 105 -6.73 6.35 10.66
CA THR A 105 -5.38 6.43 10.09
C THR A 105 -4.97 7.89 9.94
N SER A 106 -4.21 8.41 10.91
CA SER A 106 -3.71 9.78 10.90
C SER A 106 -2.56 9.95 9.88
N LEU A 107 -2.05 11.19 9.74
CA LEU A 107 -0.83 11.46 8.97
C LEU A 107 0.44 11.01 9.68
N GLU A 108 0.40 10.84 11.00
CA GLU A 108 1.53 10.31 11.76
C GLU A 108 1.69 8.82 11.47
N ASN A 109 2.88 8.44 11.01
CA ASN A 109 3.19 7.07 10.62
C ASN A 109 4.49 6.61 11.29
N HIS A 110 4.35 5.79 12.35
CA HIS A 110 5.49 5.22 13.08
C HIS A 110 6.28 4.17 12.29
N ASN A 111 5.72 3.70 11.17
CA ASN A 111 6.17 2.55 10.39
C ASN A 111 6.57 2.93 8.96
N ALA A 112 6.99 4.19 8.75
CA ALA A 112 7.34 4.77 7.45
C ALA A 112 8.28 3.89 6.61
N SER A 113 9.35 3.33 7.22
CA SER A 113 10.29 2.45 6.51
C SER A 113 9.62 1.26 5.84
N PHE A 114 8.64 0.64 6.50
CA PHE A 114 7.87 -0.47 5.95
C PHE A 114 6.85 0.00 4.92
N THR A 115 6.11 1.07 5.23
CA THR A 115 5.04 1.55 4.37
C THR A 115 5.57 2.15 3.08
N ASP A 116 6.74 2.80 3.10
CA ASP A 116 7.37 3.39 1.92
C ASP A 116 7.85 2.29 0.98
N ALA A 117 8.50 1.25 1.52
CA ALA A 117 8.90 0.08 0.74
C ALA A 117 7.69 -0.64 0.12
N LEU A 118 6.65 -0.91 0.91
CA LEU A 118 5.41 -1.55 0.41
C LEU A 118 4.69 -0.66 -0.62
N SER A 119 4.67 0.66 -0.43
CA SER A 119 4.06 1.60 -1.36
C SER A 119 4.83 1.68 -2.68
N LEU A 120 6.17 1.65 -2.63
CA LEU A 120 7.02 1.58 -3.82
C LEU A 120 6.77 0.28 -4.60
N LEU A 121 6.68 -0.86 -3.91
CA LEU A 121 6.35 -2.15 -4.54
C LEU A 121 4.92 -2.16 -5.09
N ALA A 122 3.97 -1.50 -4.43
CA ALA A 122 2.61 -1.34 -4.94
C ALA A 122 2.56 -0.49 -6.21
N GLU A 123 3.29 0.63 -6.24
CA GLU A 123 3.41 1.50 -7.42
C GLU A 123 4.03 0.73 -8.58
N ASN A 124 5.11 -0.01 -8.33
CA ASN A 124 5.73 -0.86 -9.36
C ASN A 124 4.77 -1.94 -9.88
N ALA A 125 4.01 -2.59 -9.00
CA ALA A 125 3.00 -3.58 -9.42
C ALA A 125 1.91 -2.94 -10.30
N GLU A 126 1.40 -1.75 -9.95
CA GLU A 126 0.40 -1.03 -10.76
C GLU A 126 0.96 -0.65 -12.14
N LEU A 127 2.20 -0.16 -12.20
CA LEU A 127 2.88 0.17 -13.47
C LEU A 127 3.10 -1.06 -14.36
N ASN A 128 3.16 -2.26 -13.78
CA ASN A 128 3.27 -3.53 -14.50
C ASN A 128 1.90 -4.21 -14.76
N ASN A 129 0.79 -3.53 -14.49
CA ASN A 129 -0.58 -4.06 -14.61
C ASN A 129 -0.89 -5.25 -13.67
N GLU A 130 -0.17 -5.39 -12.56
CA GLU A 130 -0.40 -6.38 -11.51
C GLU A 130 -1.34 -5.83 -10.42
N GLU A 131 -2.56 -5.44 -10.78
CA GLU A 131 -3.48 -4.71 -9.88
C GLU A 131 -3.75 -5.45 -8.56
N GLY A 132 -3.94 -6.77 -8.61
CA GLY A 132 -4.16 -7.58 -7.40
C GLY A 132 -2.99 -7.51 -6.41
N ARG A 133 -1.75 -7.51 -6.92
CA ARG A 133 -0.55 -7.38 -6.12
C ARG A 133 -0.40 -5.95 -5.57
N ALA A 134 -0.68 -4.94 -6.38
CA ALA A 134 -0.68 -3.54 -5.95
C ALA A 134 -1.70 -3.29 -4.82
N VAL A 135 -2.91 -3.83 -4.95
CA VAL A 135 -3.98 -3.81 -3.95
C VAL A 135 -3.51 -4.44 -2.64
N ALA A 136 -2.85 -5.61 -2.69
CA ALA A 136 -2.36 -6.33 -1.52
C ALA A 136 -1.29 -5.52 -0.76
N PHE A 137 -0.27 -5.00 -1.46
CA PHE A 137 0.75 -4.17 -0.84
C PHE A 137 0.19 -2.89 -0.22
N ARG A 138 -0.77 -2.23 -0.88
CA ARG A 138 -1.46 -1.05 -0.32
C ARG A 138 -2.20 -1.38 0.97
N ARG A 139 -2.90 -2.53 1.02
CA ARG A 139 -3.59 -2.96 2.24
C ARG A 139 -2.60 -3.25 3.37
N ALA A 140 -1.50 -3.92 3.08
CA ALA A 140 -0.44 -4.18 4.05
C ALA A 140 0.14 -2.86 4.59
N ALA A 141 0.48 -1.91 3.71
CA ALA A 141 0.96 -0.59 4.12
C ALA A 141 -0.05 0.14 4.99
N ALA A 142 -1.34 0.12 4.63
CA ALA A 142 -2.39 0.80 5.39
C ALA A 142 -2.64 0.22 6.78
N VAL A 143 -2.47 -1.10 6.95
CA VAL A 143 -2.50 -1.73 8.27
C VAL A 143 -1.34 -1.24 9.13
N LEU A 144 -0.14 -1.11 8.56
CA LEU A 144 1.04 -0.62 9.27
C LEU A 144 1.00 0.88 9.58
N LYS A 145 0.38 1.71 8.72
CA LYS A 145 0.13 3.14 9.00
C LYS A 145 -0.80 3.32 10.21
N ALA A 146 -1.82 2.46 10.32
CA ALA A 146 -2.76 2.47 11.44
C ALA A 146 -2.20 1.76 12.69
N PHE A 147 -1.01 1.15 12.60
CA PHE A 147 -0.42 0.43 13.72
C PHE A 147 0.16 1.45 14.73
N PRO A 148 -0.24 1.39 16.02
CA PRO A 148 -0.12 2.50 16.96
C PRO A 148 1.31 2.76 17.46
N VAL A 149 2.23 1.84 17.20
CA VAL A 149 3.62 1.95 17.66
C VAL A 149 4.58 1.59 16.54
N LYS A 150 5.87 1.86 16.73
CA LYS A 150 6.89 1.38 15.80
C LYS A 150 7.06 -0.14 15.93
N VAL A 151 6.99 -0.84 14.80
CA VAL A 151 7.24 -2.29 14.73
C VAL A 151 8.74 -2.55 14.81
N THR A 152 9.14 -3.42 15.72
CA THR A 152 10.53 -3.83 15.96
C THR A 152 10.73 -5.33 15.79
N SER A 153 9.66 -6.13 15.83
CA SER A 153 9.70 -7.59 15.67
C SER A 153 8.50 -8.09 14.86
N THR A 154 8.71 -9.14 14.08
CA THR A 154 7.64 -9.80 13.31
C THR A 154 6.59 -10.44 14.22
N ALA A 155 6.92 -10.74 15.48
CA ALA A 155 5.96 -11.26 16.45
C ALA A 155 4.78 -10.30 16.70
N GLN A 156 5.04 -8.97 16.66
CA GLN A 156 4.01 -7.94 16.84
C GLN A 156 2.97 -7.90 15.70
N LEU A 157 3.29 -8.52 14.56
CA LEU A 157 2.45 -8.53 13.37
C LEU A 157 1.63 -9.81 13.23
N ARG A 158 1.79 -10.75 14.16
CA ARG A 158 1.05 -12.01 14.16
C ARG A 158 -0.45 -11.72 14.26
N GLY A 159 -1.24 -12.37 13.40
CA GLY A 159 -2.69 -12.22 13.39
C GLY A 159 -3.22 -10.95 12.70
N LEU A 160 -2.35 -10.00 12.32
CA LEU A 160 -2.80 -8.81 11.62
C LEU A 160 -3.34 -9.16 10.23
N PRO A 161 -4.47 -8.56 9.81
CA PRO A 161 -5.05 -8.81 8.51
C PRO A 161 -4.17 -8.22 7.40
N CYS A 162 -4.38 -8.70 6.17
CA CYS A 162 -3.76 -8.16 4.96
C CYS A 162 -2.22 -8.28 4.86
N LEU A 163 -1.55 -8.88 5.85
CA LEU A 163 -0.12 -9.20 5.80
C LEU A 163 0.09 -10.62 5.25
N GLY A 164 0.09 -10.75 3.92
CA GLY A 164 0.45 -12.01 3.26
C GLY A 164 1.94 -12.33 3.35
N GLU A 165 2.33 -13.56 3.00
CA GLU A 165 3.72 -14.03 3.08
C GLU A 165 4.73 -13.08 2.40
N HIS A 166 4.38 -12.52 1.25
CA HIS A 166 5.25 -11.57 0.54
C HIS A 166 5.45 -10.28 1.34
N SER A 167 4.38 -9.65 1.82
CA SER A 167 4.50 -8.45 2.65
C SER A 167 5.28 -8.72 3.93
N GLN A 168 5.08 -9.87 4.56
CA GLN A 168 5.85 -10.27 5.74
C GLN A 168 7.34 -10.46 5.43
N ARG A 169 7.70 -11.03 4.27
CA ARG A 169 9.11 -11.11 3.84
C ARG A 169 9.75 -9.73 3.67
N VAL A 170 9.04 -8.78 3.05
CA VAL A 170 9.53 -7.40 2.90
C VAL A 170 9.77 -6.74 4.25
N ILE A 171 8.82 -6.90 5.18
CA ILE A 171 8.93 -6.34 6.53
C ILE A 171 10.10 -6.98 7.30
N LYS A 172 10.23 -8.31 7.22
CA LYS A 172 11.32 -9.06 7.86
C LYS A 172 12.69 -8.59 7.35
N ASP A 173 12.84 -8.41 6.04
CA ASP A 173 14.07 -7.90 5.42
C ASP A 173 14.45 -6.53 5.99
N ILE A 174 13.48 -5.63 6.15
CA ILE A 174 13.71 -4.30 6.74
C ILE A 174 14.07 -4.39 8.23
N ILE A 175 13.48 -5.31 8.99
CA ILE A 175 13.83 -5.51 10.40
C ILE A 175 15.27 -6.04 10.53
N GLU A 176 15.66 -7.00 9.70
CA GLU A 176 16.97 -7.66 9.77
C GLU A 176 18.10 -6.80 9.19
N ASN A 177 17.85 -6.12 8.07
CA ASN A 177 18.87 -5.44 7.26
C ASN A 177 18.70 -3.91 7.21
N GLY A 178 17.65 -3.36 7.81
CA GLY A 178 17.32 -1.92 7.78
C GLY A 178 16.62 -1.45 6.51
N VAL A 179 16.70 -2.23 5.42
CA VAL A 179 16.10 -1.95 4.11
C VAL A 179 15.55 -3.22 3.47
N SER A 180 14.63 -3.09 2.51
CA SER A 180 14.20 -4.23 1.69
C SER A 180 15.01 -4.29 0.41
N SER A 181 15.70 -5.42 0.19
CA SER A 181 16.45 -5.74 -1.03
C SER A 181 15.59 -5.66 -2.29
N GLU A 182 14.34 -6.14 -2.23
CA GLU A 182 13.37 -6.06 -3.33
C GLU A 182 12.98 -4.60 -3.64
N ALA A 183 12.73 -3.81 -2.60
CA ALA A 183 12.39 -2.39 -2.76
C ALA A 183 13.58 -1.60 -3.33
N GLU A 184 14.79 -1.85 -2.84
CA GLU A 184 16.02 -1.24 -3.36
C GLU A 184 16.27 -1.60 -4.83
N SER A 185 16.14 -2.88 -5.19
CA SER A 185 16.25 -3.33 -6.58
C SER A 185 15.22 -2.66 -7.49
N THR A 186 13.97 -2.55 -7.02
CA THR A 186 12.89 -1.89 -7.75
C THR A 186 13.15 -0.39 -7.91
N MET A 187 13.60 0.29 -6.86
CA MET A 187 13.94 1.72 -6.89
C MET A 187 15.03 2.01 -7.92
N HIS A 188 16.02 1.11 -8.06
CA HIS A 188 17.13 1.27 -8.98
C HIS A 188 16.85 0.81 -10.42
N SER A 189 15.79 0.02 -10.63
CA SER A 189 15.37 -0.50 -11.92
C SER A 189 15.16 0.61 -12.96
N GLU A 190 15.81 0.46 -14.13
CA GLU A 190 15.61 1.35 -15.28
C GLU A 190 14.14 1.40 -15.70
N ARG A 191 13.47 0.24 -15.69
CA ARG A 191 12.06 0.13 -16.05
C ARG A 191 11.18 0.93 -15.10
N PHE A 192 11.35 0.75 -13.79
CA PHE A 192 10.55 1.46 -12.80
C PHE A 192 10.76 2.99 -12.93
N LYS A 193 12.01 3.43 -13.03
CA LYS A 193 12.35 4.85 -13.20
C LYS A 193 11.70 5.44 -14.46
N ALA A 194 11.82 4.77 -15.59
CA ALA A 194 11.25 5.24 -16.85
C ALA A 194 9.71 5.27 -16.81
N LEU A 195 9.06 4.21 -16.32
CA LEU A 195 7.61 4.17 -16.21
C LEU A 195 7.07 5.23 -15.25
N LYS A 196 7.72 5.43 -14.10
CA LYS A 196 7.38 6.47 -13.13
C LYS A 196 7.57 7.87 -13.71
N LEU A 197 8.65 8.10 -14.45
CA LEU A 197 8.87 9.37 -15.15
C LEU A 197 7.77 9.64 -16.17
N LEU A 198 7.48 8.67 -17.05
CA LEU A 198 6.53 8.81 -18.15
C LEU A 198 5.08 8.93 -17.67
N THR A 199 4.69 8.18 -16.64
CA THR A 199 3.36 8.30 -16.01
C THR A 199 3.19 9.58 -15.19
N GLY A 200 4.29 10.25 -14.83
CA GLY A 200 4.25 11.60 -14.27
C GLY A 200 3.84 12.69 -15.27
N ILE A 201 3.76 12.38 -16.58
CA ILE A 201 3.25 13.30 -17.59
C ILE A 201 1.72 13.27 -17.53
N PHE A 202 1.09 14.42 -17.25
CA PHE A 202 -0.37 14.52 -17.27
C PHE A 202 -0.94 14.02 -18.61
N GLY A 203 -1.96 13.16 -18.56
CA GLY A 203 -2.53 12.49 -19.74
C GLY A 203 -1.85 11.17 -20.16
N VAL A 204 -0.84 10.70 -19.42
CA VAL A 204 -0.13 9.45 -19.71
C VAL A 204 -0.39 8.41 -18.60
N GLY A 205 -1.11 7.34 -18.94
CA GLY A 205 -1.33 6.20 -18.06
C GLY A 205 -0.31 5.07 -18.26
N ALA A 206 -0.33 4.06 -17.38
CA ALA A 206 0.59 2.92 -17.37
C ALA A 206 0.70 2.21 -18.73
N LYS A 207 -0.42 2.01 -19.44
CA LYS A 207 -0.42 1.38 -20.79
C LYS A 207 0.35 2.19 -21.83
N THR A 208 0.19 3.52 -21.82
CA THR A 208 0.90 4.42 -22.75
C THR A 208 2.39 4.47 -22.41
N ALA A 209 2.71 4.58 -21.13
CA ALA A 209 4.10 4.55 -20.65
C ALA A 209 4.81 3.24 -20.97
N ASP A 210 4.16 2.08 -20.78
CA ASP A 210 4.72 0.77 -21.10
C ASP A 210 4.98 0.60 -22.60
N ARG A 211 4.06 1.09 -23.45
CA ARG A 211 4.27 1.12 -24.90
C ARG A 211 5.50 1.96 -25.28
N TRP A 212 5.60 3.19 -24.79
CA TRP A 212 6.76 4.06 -25.05
C TRP A 212 8.07 3.46 -24.52
N PHE A 213 8.02 2.79 -23.36
CA PHE A 213 9.17 2.07 -22.84
C PHE A 213 9.61 0.93 -23.77
N LYS A 214 8.67 0.15 -24.32
CA LYS A 214 8.98 -0.89 -25.31
C LYS A 214 9.58 -0.33 -26.60
N GLU A 215 9.25 0.91 -26.95
CA GLU A 215 9.81 1.66 -28.09
C GLU A 215 11.18 2.29 -27.78
N GLY A 216 11.76 2.06 -26.60
CA GLY A 216 13.10 2.55 -26.23
C GLY A 216 13.12 3.92 -25.54
N ILE A 217 11.95 4.51 -25.25
CA ILE A 217 11.86 5.80 -24.56
C ILE A 217 12.08 5.59 -23.06
N ARG A 218 13.02 6.32 -22.47
CA ARG A 218 13.38 6.29 -21.04
C ARG A 218 13.35 7.67 -20.38
N SER A 219 13.33 8.74 -21.17
CA SER A 219 13.44 10.12 -20.73
C SER A 219 12.46 11.04 -21.48
N LEU A 220 12.19 12.22 -20.90
CA LEU A 220 11.36 13.24 -21.54
C LEU A 220 11.99 13.73 -22.85
N THR A 221 13.31 13.91 -22.89
CA THR A 221 14.04 14.32 -24.11
C THR A 221 13.89 13.29 -25.23
N GLN A 222 13.98 11.99 -24.90
CA GLN A 222 13.73 10.95 -25.90
C GLN A 222 12.29 10.96 -26.40
N LEU A 223 11.30 11.25 -25.54
CA LEU A 223 9.90 11.38 -25.95
C LEU A 223 9.68 12.60 -26.88
N VAL A 224 10.35 13.72 -26.62
CA VAL A 224 10.30 14.90 -27.50
C VAL A 224 10.92 14.58 -28.86
N ASN A 225 12.06 13.90 -28.86
CA ASN A 225 12.81 13.60 -30.09
C ASN A 225 12.26 12.41 -30.89
N SER A 226 11.37 11.60 -30.32
CA SER A 226 10.83 10.40 -30.97
C SER A 226 9.76 10.71 -32.03
N GLY A 227 9.27 11.95 -32.09
CA GLY A 227 8.29 12.38 -33.10
C GLY A 227 6.88 11.80 -32.91
N HIS A 228 6.57 11.25 -31.73
CA HIS A 228 5.23 10.76 -31.44
C HIS A 228 4.21 11.91 -31.48
N GLU A 229 3.05 11.64 -32.09
CA GLU A 229 1.90 12.52 -32.01
C GLU A 229 1.27 12.42 -30.61
N LEU A 230 1.53 13.43 -29.77
CA LEU A 230 0.98 13.52 -28.42
C LEU A 230 -0.42 14.12 -28.44
N LYS A 231 -1.32 13.57 -27.62
CA LYS A 231 -2.65 14.18 -27.38
C LYS A 231 -2.51 15.53 -26.66
N ARG A 232 -3.54 16.37 -26.74
CA ARG A 232 -3.52 17.72 -26.12
C ARG A 232 -3.24 17.71 -24.62
N ASP A 233 -3.79 16.75 -23.87
CA ASP A 233 -3.46 16.55 -22.44
C ASP A 233 -1.98 16.21 -22.25
N GLN A 234 -1.47 15.26 -23.04
CA GLN A 234 -0.07 14.82 -23.00
C GLN A 234 0.92 15.93 -23.37
N GLN A 235 0.59 16.76 -24.37
CA GLN A 235 1.37 17.93 -24.75
C GLN A 235 1.49 18.93 -23.58
N ALA A 236 0.35 19.31 -23.00
CA ALA A 236 0.33 20.24 -21.86
C ALA A 236 1.03 19.65 -20.62
N GLY A 237 0.86 18.34 -20.38
CA GLY A 237 1.53 17.62 -19.31
C GLY A 237 3.05 17.56 -19.48
N LEU A 238 3.54 17.45 -20.72
CA LEU A 238 4.96 17.47 -21.04
C LEU A 238 5.56 18.88 -20.93
N GLU A 239 4.84 19.88 -21.48
CA GLU A 239 5.24 21.29 -21.44
C GLU A 239 5.40 21.81 -20.00
N HIS A 240 4.53 21.37 -19.09
CA HIS A 240 4.53 21.82 -17.69
C HIS A 240 5.04 20.76 -16.70
N TYR A 241 5.70 19.70 -17.18
CA TYR A 241 6.07 18.53 -16.39
C TYR A 241 6.75 18.87 -15.07
N TYR A 242 7.76 19.73 -15.11
CA TYR A 242 8.55 20.07 -13.93
C TYR A 242 7.71 20.82 -12.90
N ASP A 243 6.92 21.81 -13.30
CA ASP A 243 6.04 22.54 -12.38
C ASP A 243 5.01 21.63 -11.70
N LEU A 244 4.48 20.65 -12.45
CA LEU A 244 3.50 19.68 -11.96
C LEU A 244 4.10 18.60 -11.05
N ASN A 245 5.40 18.29 -11.20
CA ASN A 245 6.07 17.24 -10.44
C ASN A 245 7.07 17.74 -9.39
N GLN A 246 7.37 19.05 -9.35
CA GLN A 246 8.25 19.68 -8.35
C GLN A 246 7.55 19.87 -6.98
N GLY A 247 8.29 19.65 -5.89
CA GLY A 247 7.82 19.94 -4.53
C GLY A 247 7.07 18.80 -3.83
N LYS A 248 7.48 17.54 -4.04
CA LYS A 248 6.89 16.27 -3.53
C LYS A 248 6.79 16.12 -2.00
N ILE A 249 6.83 17.21 -1.24
CA ILE A 249 6.51 17.24 0.19
C ILE A 249 4.98 17.31 0.39
N THR A 250 4.20 17.78 -0.60
CA THR A 250 2.73 17.91 -0.52
C THR A 250 2.05 17.80 -1.90
N GLY A 251 0.91 17.09 -2.01
CA GLY A 251 -0.14 17.11 -3.06
C GLY A 251 0.24 17.14 -4.56
N HIS A 252 -0.36 16.28 -5.39
CA HIS A 252 -0.15 16.30 -6.86
C HIS A 252 -0.99 17.37 -7.58
N ASP A 253 -2.15 17.69 -7.03
CA ASP A 253 -3.18 18.56 -7.59
C ASP A 253 -4.04 19.16 -6.46
N VAL A 254 -4.97 20.02 -6.86
CA VAL A 254 -5.99 20.60 -6.00
C VAL A 254 -7.36 20.26 -6.57
N ASP A 255 -8.18 19.57 -5.79
CA ASP A 255 -9.54 19.18 -6.17
C ASP A 255 -10.57 20.12 -5.52
N PHE A 256 -11.48 20.66 -6.32
CA PHE A 256 -12.62 21.44 -5.83
C PHE A 256 -13.92 20.76 -6.21
N LEU A 257 -14.73 20.46 -5.18
CA LEU A 257 -16.12 20.08 -5.36
C LEU A 257 -17.02 21.32 -5.24
N ILE A 258 -17.90 21.49 -6.21
CA ILE A 258 -18.79 22.64 -6.36
C ILE A 258 -20.22 22.12 -6.44
N THR A 259 -21.13 22.78 -5.74
CA THR A 259 -22.57 22.52 -5.81
C THR A 259 -23.36 23.82 -5.66
N HIS A 260 -24.68 23.74 -5.81
CA HIS A 260 -25.61 24.84 -5.53
C HIS A 260 -26.70 24.34 -4.57
N PRO A 261 -27.11 25.12 -3.54
CA PRO A 261 -28.10 24.67 -2.55
C PRO A 261 -29.44 24.23 -3.15
N ASP A 262 -29.92 24.96 -4.16
CA ASP A 262 -31.09 24.56 -4.93
C ASP A 262 -30.71 23.56 -6.04
N GLU A 263 -31.30 22.38 -6.00
CA GLU A 263 -31.08 21.30 -6.98
C GLU A 263 -31.32 21.77 -8.43
N GLY A 264 -30.40 21.42 -9.33
CA GLY A 264 -30.48 21.72 -10.76
C GLY A 264 -29.97 23.11 -11.14
N LYS A 265 -29.68 24.00 -10.18
CA LYS A 265 -29.07 25.30 -10.46
C LYS A 265 -27.56 25.22 -10.74
N GLU A 266 -26.91 24.12 -10.38
CA GLU A 266 -25.54 23.81 -10.74
C GLU A 266 -25.38 23.51 -12.24
N VAL A 267 -26.47 23.13 -12.93
CA VAL A 267 -26.44 22.77 -14.34
C VAL A 267 -26.01 23.96 -15.20
N GLY A 268 -24.96 23.76 -15.99
CA GLY A 268 -24.38 24.79 -16.85
C GLY A 268 -23.48 25.79 -16.11
N LEU A 269 -23.11 25.51 -14.85
CA LEU A 269 -22.13 26.30 -14.11
C LEU A 269 -20.72 26.15 -14.71
N MET A 270 -20.28 24.93 -15.01
CA MET A 270 -18.90 24.66 -15.44
C MET A 270 -18.50 25.47 -16.69
N PRO A 271 -19.29 25.55 -17.77
CA PRO A 271 -18.93 26.37 -18.93
C PRO A 271 -18.75 27.86 -18.60
N LYS A 272 -19.55 28.41 -17.67
CA LYS A 272 -19.44 29.81 -17.24
C LYS A 272 -18.14 30.04 -16.46
N VAL A 273 -17.83 29.15 -15.52
CA VAL A 273 -16.60 29.21 -14.71
C VAL A 273 -15.37 29.08 -15.61
N VAL A 274 -15.34 28.09 -16.50
CA VAL A 274 -14.22 27.87 -17.43
C VAL A 274 -14.05 29.06 -18.38
N SER A 275 -15.14 29.61 -18.90
CA SER A 275 -15.09 30.81 -19.76
C SER A 275 -14.51 32.01 -19.02
N TRP A 276 -14.94 32.25 -17.78
CA TRP A 276 -14.43 33.33 -16.95
C TRP A 276 -12.93 33.14 -16.64
N LEU A 277 -12.52 31.96 -16.17
CA LEU A 277 -11.13 31.64 -15.87
C LEU A 277 -10.21 31.78 -17.10
N THR A 278 -10.72 31.39 -18.28
CA THR A 278 -10.00 31.57 -19.56
C THR A 278 -9.83 33.06 -19.87
N ALA A 279 -10.88 33.86 -19.74
CA ALA A 279 -10.82 35.30 -20.00
C ALA A 279 -9.85 36.04 -19.06
N GLN A 280 -9.68 35.56 -17.83
CA GLN A 280 -8.69 36.08 -16.88
C GLN A 280 -7.27 35.54 -17.14
N GLY A 281 -7.07 34.61 -18.07
CA GLY A 281 -5.76 34.04 -18.39
C GLY A 281 -5.23 33.04 -17.34
N PHE A 282 -6.10 32.45 -16.52
CA PHE A 282 -5.71 31.47 -15.51
C PHE A 282 -5.47 30.07 -16.08
N LEU A 283 -6.06 29.70 -17.22
CA LEU A 283 -6.02 28.32 -17.73
C LEU A 283 -4.96 28.15 -18.81
N LEU A 284 -3.97 27.29 -18.54
CA LEU A 284 -3.00 26.80 -19.52
C LEU A 284 -3.55 25.59 -20.29
N TYR A 285 -4.35 24.78 -19.61
CA TYR A 285 -5.05 23.63 -20.19
C TYR A 285 -6.40 23.46 -19.52
N GLN A 286 -7.40 23.01 -20.28
CA GLN A 286 -8.67 22.53 -19.74
C GLN A 286 -9.28 21.45 -20.62
N LYS A 287 -9.95 20.50 -19.97
CA LYS A 287 -10.80 19.49 -20.60
C LYS A 287 -12.03 19.26 -19.75
N THR A 288 -13.16 19.70 -20.28
CA THR A 288 -14.46 19.56 -19.63
C THR A 288 -15.15 18.29 -20.10
N THR A 289 -15.70 17.52 -19.17
CA THR A 289 -16.56 16.36 -19.40
C THR A 289 -17.90 16.64 -18.75
N ARG A 290 -19.00 16.39 -19.47
CA ARG A 290 -20.36 16.62 -18.98
C ARG A 290 -20.75 15.55 -17.96
N ASN A 291 -21.68 15.91 -17.08
CA ASN A 291 -22.33 14.92 -16.22
C ASN A 291 -23.03 13.85 -17.09
N SER A 292 -22.74 12.58 -16.81
CA SER A 292 -23.31 11.42 -17.48
C SER A 292 -23.92 10.41 -16.50
N TYR A 293 -24.10 10.81 -15.23
CA TYR A 293 -24.83 10.03 -14.23
C TYR A 293 -26.30 10.45 -14.18
N LEU A 294 -27.18 9.50 -14.40
CA LEU A 294 -28.62 9.61 -14.24
C LEU A 294 -29.09 8.46 -13.35
N GLU A 295 -29.41 8.75 -12.10
CA GLU A 295 -29.82 7.75 -11.10
C GLU A 295 -30.96 6.83 -11.58
N LYS A 296 -31.90 7.39 -12.38
CA LYS A 296 -33.04 6.67 -12.96
C LYS A 296 -32.64 5.63 -14.00
N GLU A 297 -31.53 5.81 -14.69
CA GLU A 297 -31.09 4.98 -15.82
C GLU A 297 -29.95 4.04 -15.43
N ASP A 298 -29.10 4.48 -14.50
CA ASP A 298 -27.84 3.82 -14.20
C ASP A 298 -27.95 2.64 -13.25
N GLY A 299 -29.04 2.57 -12.48
CA GLY A 299 -29.25 1.50 -11.50
C GLY A 299 -28.12 1.40 -10.46
N PRO A 300 -28.15 0.35 -9.62
CA PRO A 300 -27.22 0.19 -8.50
C PRO A 300 -25.92 -0.54 -8.87
N ALA A 301 -25.70 -0.79 -10.16
CA ALA A 301 -24.58 -1.59 -10.61
C ALA A 301 -23.24 -0.88 -10.34
N GLN A 302 -22.23 -1.66 -9.98
CA GLN A 302 -20.88 -1.14 -9.83
C GLN A 302 -20.38 -0.64 -11.20
N PRO A 303 -19.97 0.62 -11.34
CA PRO A 303 -19.55 1.15 -12.62
C PRO A 303 -18.30 0.41 -13.13
N SER A 304 -18.18 0.30 -14.45
CA SER A 304 -17.03 -0.31 -15.13
C SER A 304 -15.73 0.48 -14.97
N SER A 305 -15.83 1.73 -14.50
CA SER A 305 -14.73 2.66 -14.26
C SER A 305 -14.71 3.09 -12.80
N ASN A 306 -13.50 3.29 -12.26
CA ASN A 306 -13.31 3.85 -10.93
C ASN A 306 -13.59 5.37 -10.85
N MET A 307 -13.68 6.06 -12.01
CA MET A 307 -13.99 7.49 -12.04
C MET A 307 -15.49 7.73 -11.94
N ASP A 308 -15.87 8.77 -11.20
CA ASP A 308 -17.23 9.29 -11.20
C ASP A 308 -17.62 9.89 -12.57
N ARG A 309 -18.90 10.19 -12.69
CA ARG A 309 -19.57 10.66 -13.89
C ARG A 309 -20.16 12.05 -13.70
N PHE A 310 -19.71 12.79 -12.69
CA PHE A 310 -20.07 14.20 -12.50
C PHE A 310 -19.56 15.07 -13.65
N GLU A 311 -20.11 16.28 -13.78
CA GLU A 311 -19.52 17.29 -14.66
C GLU A 311 -18.15 17.69 -14.07
N ARG A 312 -17.09 17.57 -14.86
CA ARG A 312 -15.72 17.85 -14.40
C ARG A 312 -14.91 18.62 -15.39
N CYS A 313 -13.97 19.43 -14.90
CA CYS A 313 -12.97 20.09 -15.69
C CYS A 313 -11.58 19.71 -15.16
N LEU A 314 -10.86 18.91 -15.93
CA LEU A 314 -9.44 18.63 -15.68
C LEU A 314 -8.63 19.77 -16.26
N SER A 315 -7.85 20.46 -15.43
CA SER A 315 -7.18 21.68 -15.89
C SER A 315 -5.76 21.85 -15.35
N ILE A 316 -5.02 22.78 -15.97
CA ILE A 316 -3.73 23.27 -15.51
C ILE A 316 -3.84 24.78 -15.40
N PHE A 317 -3.67 25.30 -14.19
CA PHE A 317 -3.73 26.71 -13.85
C PHE A 317 -2.35 27.36 -13.94
N LYS A 318 -2.31 28.61 -14.40
CA LYS A 318 -1.20 29.55 -14.27
C LYS A 318 -1.36 30.32 -12.98
N LEU A 319 -0.63 29.94 -11.93
CA LEU A 319 -0.67 30.61 -10.64
C LEU A 319 0.53 31.54 -10.47
N GLU A 320 0.28 32.83 -10.26
CA GLU A 320 1.34 33.81 -10.02
C GLU A 320 2.07 33.51 -8.70
N LYS A 321 3.39 33.64 -8.73
CA LYS A 321 4.27 33.51 -7.57
C LYS A 321 5.17 34.74 -7.52
N PRO A 322 4.73 35.81 -6.82
CA PRO A 322 5.47 37.07 -6.75
C PRO A 322 6.88 36.93 -6.15
N GLU A 323 7.09 35.89 -5.33
CA GLU A 323 8.30 35.70 -4.51
C GLU A 323 9.38 34.81 -5.16
N MET A 324 9.14 34.21 -6.33
CA MET A 324 10.15 33.39 -7.01
C MET A 324 11.17 34.26 -7.76
N LYS A 325 12.46 34.11 -7.45
CA LYS A 325 13.56 34.77 -8.17
C LYS A 325 13.95 34.00 -9.45
N ILE A 326 14.10 34.78 -10.53
CA ILE A 326 14.66 34.49 -11.87
C ILE A 326 13.63 33.89 -12.88
N ASP A 327 13.31 34.71 -13.88
CA ASP A 327 12.57 34.52 -15.14
C ASP A 327 11.13 33.98 -15.17
N LYS A 328 10.67 33.18 -14.20
CA LYS A 328 9.28 32.65 -14.22
C LYS A 328 8.49 33.06 -12.98
N LYS A 329 7.69 34.13 -13.11
CA LYS A 329 6.83 34.70 -12.04
C LYS A 329 5.54 33.89 -11.77
N TRP A 330 5.44 32.68 -12.29
CA TRP A 330 4.24 31.85 -12.17
C TRP A 330 4.61 30.36 -12.20
N ARG A 331 3.71 29.52 -11.69
CA ARG A 331 3.84 28.06 -11.69
C ARG A 331 2.58 27.44 -12.28
N ALA A 332 2.76 26.39 -13.09
CA ALA A 332 1.66 25.53 -13.51
C ALA A 332 1.19 24.65 -12.33
N VAL A 333 -0.11 24.63 -12.05
CA VAL A 333 -0.71 23.81 -10.98
C VAL A 333 -1.87 23.02 -11.55
N ARG A 334 -1.94 21.71 -11.29
CA ARG A 334 -3.11 20.90 -11.67
C ARG A 334 -4.26 21.22 -10.72
N VAL A 335 -5.42 21.52 -11.30
CA VAL A 335 -6.66 21.77 -10.57
C VAL A 335 -7.77 21.01 -11.24
N ASP A 336 -8.52 20.23 -10.47
CA ASP A 336 -9.70 19.53 -10.94
C ASP A 336 -10.95 20.16 -10.31
N LEU A 337 -11.87 20.59 -11.17
CA LEU A 337 -13.15 21.14 -10.76
C LEU A 337 -14.23 20.10 -11.01
N VAL A 338 -15.09 19.87 -10.02
CA VAL A 338 -16.13 18.84 -10.06
C VAL A 338 -17.43 19.49 -9.63
N VAL A 339 -18.47 19.37 -10.45
CA VAL A 339 -19.80 19.90 -10.15
C VAL A 339 -20.75 18.75 -9.88
N SER A 340 -21.35 18.77 -8.70
CA SER A 340 -22.30 17.74 -8.23
C SER A 340 -23.63 18.39 -7.85
N PRO A 341 -24.78 17.76 -8.17
CA PRO A 341 -26.08 18.17 -7.63
C PRO A 341 -26.10 18.09 -6.10
N MET A 342 -26.86 18.96 -5.43
CA MET A 342 -26.90 19.01 -3.96
C MET A 342 -27.34 17.68 -3.36
N SER A 343 -28.30 17.00 -4.00
CA SER A 343 -28.77 15.67 -3.60
C SER A 343 -27.69 14.59 -3.57
N GLN A 344 -26.57 14.78 -4.28
CA GLN A 344 -25.44 13.85 -4.37
C GLN A 344 -24.19 14.37 -3.67
N PHE A 345 -24.21 15.59 -3.17
CA PHE A 345 -23.02 16.30 -2.70
C PHE A 345 -22.31 15.57 -1.56
N ALA A 346 -23.03 14.99 -0.59
CA ALA A 346 -22.43 14.22 0.50
C ALA A 346 -21.63 12.99 -0.01
N PHE A 347 -22.16 12.28 -1.01
CA PHE A 347 -21.47 11.14 -1.63
C PHE A 347 -20.26 11.60 -2.45
N ALA A 348 -20.36 12.76 -3.09
CA ALA A 348 -19.26 13.35 -3.83
C ALA A 348 -18.14 13.81 -2.89
N VAL A 349 -18.46 14.47 -1.78
CA VAL A 349 -17.48 14.86 -0.75
C VAL A 349 -16.74 13.62 -0.25
N LEU A 350 -17.47 12.57 0.13
CA LEU A 350 -16.88 11.31 0.59
C LEU A 350 -15.93 10.70 -0.47
N GLY A 351 -16.42 10.60 -1.71
CA GLY A 351 -15.68 10.01 -2.83
C GLY A 351 -14.41 10.77 -3.23
N TRP A 352 -14.42 12.11 -3.12
CA TRP A 352 -13.30 12.97 -3.51
C TRP A 352 -12.36 13.34 -2.36
N THR A 353 -12.78 13.16 -1.11
CA THR A 353 -11.90 13.38 0.06
C THR A 353 -10.83 12.28 0.18
N GLY A 354 -11.17 11.05 -0.21
CA GLY A 354 -10.25 9.92 -0.16
C GLY A 354 -9.89 9.44 1.27
N SER A 355 -8.79 8.69 1.45
CA SER A 355 -7.80 8.28 0.45
C SER A 355 -8.36 7.29 -0.60
N LYS A 356 -7.65 7.09 -1.73
CA LYS A 356 -8.01 6.09 -2.77
C LYS A 356 -8.25 4.70 -2.17
N LEU A 357 -7.45 4.31 -1.17
CA LEU A 357 -7.60 3.03 -0.50
C LEU A 357 -8.78 3.03 0.48
N PHE A 358 -8.98 4.11 1.22
CA PHE A 358 -10.12 4.25 2.12
C PHE A 358 -11.45 4.05 1.37
N GLU A 359 -11.63 4.77 0.26
CA GLU A 359 -12.80 4.65 -0.61
C GLU A 359 -12.99 3.23 -1.17
N ARG A 360 -11.89 2.59 -1.61
CA ARG A 360 -11.93 1.21 -2.09
C ARG A 360 -12.41 0.24 -1.02
N GLU A 361 -11.92 0.38 0.20
CA GLU A 361 -12.31 -0.49 1.31
C GLU A 361 -13.72 -0.17 1.82
N LEU A 362 -14.16 1.09 1.78
CA LEU A 362 -15.52 1.49 2.12
C LEU A 362 -16.55 0.89 1.17
N ARG A 363 -16.30 0.95 -0.15
CA ARG A 363 -17.15 0.30 -1.16
C ARG A 363 -17.13 -1.22 -1.02
N ARG A 364 -15.95 -1.80 -0.70
CA ARG A 364 -15.83 -3.23 -0.42
C ARG A 364 -16.66 -3.65 0.80
N TRP A 365 -16.63 -2.88 1.88
CA TRP A 365 -17.46 -3.10 3.07
C TRP A 365 -18.95 -3.03 2.74
N ALA A 366 -19.37 -1.97 2.04
CA ALA A 366 -20.75 -1.81 1.60
C ALA A 366 -21.24 -3.06 0.84
N GLY A 367 -20.48 -3.50 -0.16
CA GLY A 367 -20.85 -4.66 -0.97
C GLY A 367 -20.82 -5.99 -0.20
N GLN A 368 -19.70 -6.29 0.46
CA GLN A 368 -19.47 -7.61 1.05
C GLN A 368 -20.19 -7.82 2.39
N VAL A 369 -20.34 -6.76 3.19
CA VAL A 369 -20.86 -6.88 4.56
C VAL A 369 -22.28 -6.36 4.66
N LYS A 370 -22.60 -5.25 3.99
CA LYS A 370 -23.95 -4.66 4.05
C LYS A 370 -24.87 -5.08 2.90
N SER A 371 -24.33 -5.72 1.86
CA SER A 371 -25.07 -5.96 0.61
C SER A 371 -25.60 -4.66 0.01
N MET A 372 -24.81 -3.60 0.04
CA MET A 372 -25.12 -2.28 -0.50
C MET A 372 -24.12 -1.91 -1.61
N SER A 373 -24.56 -1.08 -2.55
CA SER A 373 -23.71 -0.55 -3.62
C SER A 373 -23.43 0.92 -3.36
N LEU A 374 -22.19 1.22 -2.96
CA LEU A 374 -21.73 2.60 -2.74
C LEU A 374 -20.93 3.10 -3.95
N SER A 375 -21.20 4.34 -4.37
CA SER A 375 -20.42 5.08 -5.36
C SER A 375 -20.28 6.54 -4.93
N SER A 376 -19.50 7.34 -5.67
CA SER A 376 -19.41 8.79 -5.45
C SER A 376 -20.72 9.55 -5.71
N HIS A 377 -21.76 8.90 -6.23
CA HIS A 377 -23.04 9.55 -6.57
C HIS A 377 -24.16 9.20 -5.59
N ALA A 378 -24.16 7.95 -5.09
CA ALA A 378 -25.27 7.42 -4.32
C ALA A 378 -24.88 6.16 -3.55
N LEU A 379 -25.72 5.82 -2.58
CA LEU A 379 -25.75 4.54 -1.88
C LEU A 379 -27.07 3.81 -2.19
N TYR A 380 -26.97 2.56 -2.62
CA TYR A 380 -28.14 1.71 -2.87
C TYR A 380 -28.16 0.49 -1.96
N ASP A 381 -29.30 0.24 -1.33
CA ASP A 381 -29.54 -0.96 -0.55
C ASP A 381 -30.12 -2.06 -1.45
N ASN A 382 -29.33 -3.12 -1.70
CA ASN A 382 -29.75 -4.21 -2.58
C ASN A 382 -30.80 -5.13 -1.95
N LYS A 383 -30.94 -5.13 -0.61
CA LYS A 383 -31.97 -5.92 0.07
C LYS A 383 -33.31 -5.22 0.04
N GLN A 384 -33.31 -3.90 0.22
CA GLN A 384 -34.52 -3.07 0.19
C GLN A 384 -34.86 -2.56 -1.21
N CYS A 385 -33.99 -2.77 -2.19
CA CYS A 385 -34.10 -2.29 -3.57
C CYS A 385 -34.39 -0.77 -3.64
N LYS A 386 -33.64 0.03 -2.87
CA LYS A 386 -33.86 1.48 -2.80
C LYS A 386 -32.57 2.27 -2.63
N TYR A 387 -32.55 3.48 -3.18
CA TYR A 387 -31.51 4.46 -2.88
C TYR A 387 -31.68 5.02 -1.47
N LEU A 388 -30.59 5.08 -0.72
CA LEU A 388 -30.51 5.71 0.59
C LEU A 388 -29.99 7.14 0.40
N ARG A 389 -30.75 8.12 0.90
CA ARG A 389 -30.37 9.53 0.85
C ARG A 389 -29.48 9.88 2.02
N ALA A 390 -28.57 10.82 1.79
CA ALA A 390 -27.72 11.41 2.81
C ALA A 390 -27.43 12.87 2.47
N THR A 391 -27.43 13.72 3.49
CA THR A 391 -27.07 15.15 3.41
C THR A 391 -25.70 15.45 4.03
N SER A 392 -25.12 14.46 4.72
CA SER A 392 -23.81 14.53 5.36
C SER A 392 -23.06 13.20 5.19
N GLU A 393 -21.74 13.22 5.39
CA GLU A 393 -20.96 11.98 5.37
C GLU A 393 -21.35 11.08 6.55
N GLU A 394 -21.62 11.66 7.71
CA GLU A 394 -22.04 10.98 8.93
C GLU A 394 -23.29 10.10 8.70
N GLU A 395 -24.27 10.60 7.94
CA GLU A 395 -25.45 9.81 7.55
C GLU A 395 -25.08 8.62 6.65
N ILE A 396 -24.11 8.77 5.75
CA ILE A 396 -23.62 7.67 4.91
C ILE A 396 -22.97 6.59 5.78
N PHE A 397 -22.12 6.98 6.74
CA PHE A 397 -21.51 6.04 7.69
C PHE A 397 -22.56 5.35 8.57
N ALA A 398 -23.60 6.07 9.01
CA ALA A 398 -24.70 5.51 9.77
C ALA A 398 -25.47 4.44 8.96
N HIS A 399 -25.80 4.71 7.69
CA HIS A 399 -26.41 3.72 6.79
C HIS A 399 -25.53 2.47 6.63
N LEU A 400 -24.21 2.66 6.58
CA LEU A 400 -23.23 1.57 6.47
C LEU A 400 -22.92 0.89 7.81
N GLY A 401 -23.56 1.30 8.91
CA GLY A 401 -23.35 0.78 10.26
C GLY A 401 -21.87 0.85 10.67
N LEU A 402 -21.20 1.94 10.32
CA LEU A 402 -19.82 2.24 10.67
C LEU A 402 -19.76 3.45 11.61
N GLU A 403 -18.75 3.47 12.48
CA GLU A 403 -18.38 4.69 13.18
C GLU A 403 -17.87 5.72 12.18
N TYR A 404 -18.28 6.99 12.32
CA TYR A 404 -17.81 8.05 11.46
C TYR A 404 -16.30 8.29 11.64
N ILE A 405 -15.56 8.27 10.53
CA ILE A 405 -14.13 8.58 10.51
C ILE A 405 -13.97 9.96 9.85
N PRO A 406 -13.46 10.98 10.56
CA PRO A 406 -13.24 12.30 9.99
C PRO A 406 -12.15 12.29 8.91
N PRO A 407 -12.16 13.22 7.94
CA PRO A 407 -11.20 13.28 6.84
C PRO A 407 -9.72 13.15 7.24
N LEU A 408 -9.32 13.78 8.35
CA LEU A 408 -7.94 13.75 8.87
C LEU A 408 -7.47 12.36 9.31
N GLU A 409 -8.38 11.40 9.43
CA GLU A 409 -8.11 10.02 9.84
C GLU A 409 -8.35 9.00 8.70
N ARG A 410 -8.51 9.45 7.46
CA ARG A 410 -8.74 8.58 6.28
C ARG A 410 -7.47 8.31 5.47
N ASN A 411 -6.28 8.50 6.04
CA ASN A 411 -4.98 8.42 5.35
C ASN A 411 -4.45 6.98 5.14
N ALA A 412 -5.37 6.05 4.85
CA ALA A 412 -5.08 4.63 4.61
C ALA A 412 -4.11 4.43 3.44
#